data_AF-A0A2W0DFV4-F1
#
_entry.id   AF-A0A2W0DFV4-F1
#
_cell.length_a   1.000
_cell.length_b   1.000
_cell.length_c   1.000
_cell.angle_alpha   90.00
_cell.angle_beta   90.00
_cell.angle_gamma   90.00
#
_symmetry.space_group_name_H-M   'P 1'
#
loop_
_entity.id
_entity.type
_entity.pdbx_description
1 polymer ?
#
loop_
_entity_poly.entity_id
_entity_poly.type
_entity_poly.pdbx_seq_one_letter_code
_entity_poly.pdbx_strand_id
1 'polypeptide(L)'
;MNGTDASSDWRDGANTFRQILNRETARVAVARLSEELWFGHRNWEDLSRQEQDNILGWVELVSAAQIEAYGPAQKLAGLDVDDA
;
A
#
# COMPACT_ATOMS: atom_id res chain seq x y z
N MET A 1 5.59 -32.78 14.84
CA MET A 1 5.94 -31.36 14.65
C MET A 1 5.77 -31.05 13.18
N ASN A 2 4.70 -30.35 12.80
CA ASN A 2 4.46 -29.79 11.47
C ASN A 2 3.60 -28.54 11.69
N GLY A 3 4.21 -27.37 11.74
CA GLY A 3 3.54 -26.11 12.08
C GLY A 3 4.10 -24.91 11.33
N THR A 4 4.85 -25.14 10.25
CA THR A 4 5.67 -24.10 9.62
C THR A 4 5.17 -23.65 8.24
N ASP A 5 4.25 -24.37 7.60
CA ASP A 5 3.88 -24.07 6.20
C ASP A 5 2.76 -23.02 6.07
N ALA A 6 1.70 -23.11 6.87
CA ALA A 6 0.57 -22.18 6.75
C ALA A 6 0.95 -20.73 7.08
N SER A 7 1.92 -20.53 7.98
CA SER A 7 2.39 -19.21 8.43
C SER A 7 3.14 -18.43 7.34
N SER A 8 3.87 -19.14 6.48
CA SER A 8 4.59 -18.53 5.36
C SER A 8 3.63 -18.10 4.25
N ASP A 9 2.67 -18.97 3.92
CA ASP A 9 1.73 -18.76 2.81
C ASP A 9 0.86 -17.51 2.98
N TRP A 10 0.34 -17.28 4.20
CA TRP A 10 -0.50 -16.09 4.43
C TRP A 10 0.32 -14.80 4.46
N ARG A 11 1.57 -14.83 4.95
CA ARG A 11 2.47 -13.67 4.95
C ARG A 11 2.88 -13.28 3.54
N ASP A 12 3.20 -14.27 2.70
CA ASP A 12 3.53 -14.06 1.30
C ASP A 12 2.31 -13.54 0.52
N GLY A 13 1.13 -14.07 0.81
CA GLY A 13 -0.14 -13.58 0.28
C GLY A 13 -0.46 -12.14 0.70
N ALA A 14 -0.30 -11.81 1.98
CA ALA A 14 -0.52 -10.47 2.52
C ALA A 14 0.48 -9.46 1.94
N ASN A 15 1.76 -9.85 1.80
CA ASN A 15 2.77 -9.00 1.18
C ASN A 15 2.49 -8.76 -0.31
N THR A 16 2.08 -9.81 -1.03
CA THR A 16 1.66 -9.70 -2.44
C THR A 16 0.46 -8.77 -2.58
N PHE A 17 -0.56 -8.94 -1.74
CA PHE A 17 -1.74 -8.07 -1.73
C PHE A 17 -1.37 -6.61 -1.45
N ARG A 18 -0.51 -6.37 -0.44
CA ARG A 18 0.01 -5.04 -0.11
C ARG A 18 0.73 -4.40 -1.30
N GLN A 19 1.57 -5.15 -2.01
CA GLN A 19 2.27 -4.64 -3.21
C GLN A 19 1.30 -4.26 -4.32
N ILE A 20 0.28 -5.09 -4.59
CA ILE A 20 -0.77 -4.79 -5.58
C ILE A 20 -1.53 -3.53 -5.15
N LEU A 21 -1.97 -3.46 -3.89
CA LEU A 21 -2.72 -2.32 -3.37
C LEU A 21 -1.92 -1.03 -3.47
N ASN A 22 -0.65 -1.04 -3.08
CA ASN A 22 0.23 0.12 -3.19
C ASN A 22 0.39 0.55 -4.65
N ARG A 23 0.52 -0.40 -5.59
CA ARG A 23 0.65 -0.10 -7.01
C ARG A 23 -0.62 0.54 -7.59
N GLU A 24 -1.80 0.01 -7.27
CA GLU A 24 -3.06 0.61 -7.74
C GLU A 24 -3.31 1.97 -7.08
N THR A 25 -2.98 2.12 -5.80
CA THR A 25 -3.07 3.41 -5.10
C THR A 25 -2.15 4.45 -5.73
N ALA A 26 -0.93 4.06 -6.09
CA ALA A 26 0.01 4.95 -6.78
C ALA A 26 -0.51 5.40 -8.15
N ARG A 27 -1.14 4.50 -8.93
CA ARG A 27 -1.80 4.85 -10.20
C ARG A 27 -2.93 5.86 -10.00
N VAL A 28 -3.78 5.65 -9.00
CA VAL A 28 -4.87 6.58 -8.67
C VAL A 28 -4.32 7.94 -8.24
N ALA A 29 -3.28 7.96 -7.40
CA ALA A 29 -2.62 9.19 -6.97
C ALA A 29 -2.05 9.96 -8.17
N VAL A 30 -1.40 9.28 -9.11
CA VAL A 30 -0.90 9.90 -10.35
C VAL A 30 -2.04 10.44 -11.18
N ALA A 31 -3.11 9.68 -11.41
CA ALA A 31 -4.27 10.17 -12.17
C ALA A 31 -4.88 11.44 -11.57
N ARG A 32 -4.86 11.57 -10.23
CA ARG A 32 -5.28 12.81 -9.55
C ARG A 32 -4.27 13.94 -9.73
N LEU A 33 -2.98 13.66 -9.62
CA LEU A 33 -1.94 14.65 -9.90
C LEU A 33 -1.99 15.14 -11.35
N SER A 34 -2.40 14.31 -12.31
CA SER A 34 -2.56 14.68 -13.72
C SER A 34 -3.57 15.81 -13.93
N GLU A 35 -4.54 15.97 -13.02
CA GLU A 35 -5.51 17.09 -13.04
C GLU A 35 -4.84 18.43 -12.67
N GLU A 36 -3.66 18.41 -12.05
CA GLU A 36 -2.91 19.59 -11.65
C GLU A 36 -2.03 20.14 -12.78
N LEU A 37 -2.10 21.47 -12.99
CA LEU A 37 -1.38 22.15 -14.08
C LEU A 37 0.14 21.96 -14.02
N TRP A 38 0.72 21.88 -12.82
CA TRP A 38 2.17 21.74 -12.63
C TRP A 38 2.68 20.33 -12.92
N PHE A 39 1.82 19.31 -12.87
CA PHE A 39 2.20 17.91 -13.08
C PHE A 39 2.11 17.50 -14.55
N GLY A 40 1.34 18.25 -15.35
CA GLY A 40 1.41 18.23 -16.82
C GLY A 40 0.64 17.11 -17.51
N HIS A 41 -0.55 16.73 -17.02
CA HIS A 41 -1.43 15.72 -17.65
C HIS A 41 -0.74 14.37 -17.95
N ARG A 42 0.34 14.06 -17.22
CA ARG A 42 1.11 12.82 -17.36
C ARG A 42 0.42 11.67 -16.64
N ASN A 43 0.43 10.50 -17.23
CA ASN A 43 -0.11 9.28 -16.63
C ASN A 43 1.02 8.44 -16.01
N TRP A 44 0.66 7.34 -15.33
CA TRP A 44 1.62 6.47 -14.66
C TRP A 44 2.74 5.98 -15.58
N GLU A 45 2.38 5.58 -16.80
CA GLU A 45 3.30 5.05 -17.81
C GLU A 45 4.25 6.11 -18.37
N ASP A 46 3.92 7.41 -18.24
CA ASP A 46 4.76 8.52 -18.71
C ASP A 46 5.86 8.89 -17.69
N LEU A 47 5.72 8.43 -16.45
CA LEU A 47 6.68 8.72 -15.39
C LEU A 47 7.97 7.93 -15.57
N SER A 48 9.09 8.57 -15.25
CA SER A 48 10.36 7.87 -15.13
C SER A 48 10.30 6.83 -14.01
N ARG A 49 11.18 5.82 -14.07
CA ARG A 49 11.27 4.81 -12.99
C ARG A 49 11.49 5.44 -11.62
N GLN A 50 12.34 6.48 -11.53
CA GLN A 50 12.59 7.18 -10.28
C GLN A 50 11.33 7.89 -9.74
N GLU A 51 10.53 8.51 -10.61
CA GLU A 51 9.27 9.13 -10.20
C GLU A 51 8.26 8.08 -9.72
N GLN A 52 8.15 6.95 -10.42
CA GLN A 52 7.31 5.83 -10.01
C GLN A 52 7.73 5.29 -8.64
N ASP A 53 9.04 5.09 -8.43
CA ASP A 53 9.60 4.60 -7.16
C ASP A 53 9.35 5.60 -6.02
N ASN A 54 9.51 6.91 -6.28
CA ASN A 54 9.22 7.95 -5.30
C ASN A 54 7.74 7.93 -4.88
N ILE A 55 6.82 7.83 -5.84
CA ILE A 55 5.38 7.79 -5.55
C ILE A 55 5.01 6.52 -4.80
N LEU A 56 5.55 5.37 -5.19
CA LEU A 56 5.35 4.11 -4.47
C LEU A 56 5.86 4.21 -3.03
N GLY A 57 7.02 4.83 -2.81
CA GLY A 57 7.55 5.08 -1.47
C GLY A 57 6.63 5.97 -0.62
N TRP A 58 6.07 7.03 -1.21
CA TRP A 58 5.08 7.88 -0.52
C TRP A 58 3.81 7.13 -0.16
N VAL A 59 3.28 6.32 -1.09
CA VAL A 59 2.10 5.49 -0.84
C VAL A 59 2.36 4.49 0.27
N GLU A 60 3.50 3.80 0.26
CA GLU A 60 3.88 2.85 1.31
C GLU A 60 3.99 3.52 2.68
N LEU A 61 4.60 4.72 2.74
CA LEU A 61 4.72 5.49 3.97
C LEU A 61 3.35 5.94 4.51
N VAL A 62 2.45 6.41 3.64
CA VAL A 62 1.08 6.78 4.04
C VAL A 62 0.30 5.56 4.53
N SER A 63 0.39 4.43 3.83
CA SER A 63 -0.26 3.17 4.23
C SER A 63 0.22 2.72 5.61
N ALA A 64 1.54 2.78 5.88
CA ALA A 64 2.09 2.46 7.19
C ALA A 64 1.60 3.42 8.29
N ALA A 65 1.61 4.73 8.01
CA ALA A 65 1.12 5.73 8.95
C ALA A 65 -0.39 5.58 9.25
N GLN A 66 -1.19 5.17 8.27
CA GLN A 66 -2.61 4.88 8.46
C GLN A 66 -2.83 3.66 9.35
N ILE A 67 -2.05 2.59 9.17
CA ILE A 67 -2.11 1.42 10.06
C ILE A 67 -1.74 1.83 11.48
N GLU A 68 -0.71 2.65 11.67
CA GLU A 68 -0.31 3.13 13.00
C GLU A 68 -1.39 4.03 13.64
N ALA A 69 -1.96 4.95 12.87
CA ALA A 69 -2.97 5.90 13.36
C ALA A 69 -4.33 5.23 13.65
N TYR A 70 -4.77 4.31 12.79
CA TYR A 70 -6.09 3.69 12.87
C TYR A 70 -6.06 2.29 13.49
N GLY A 71 -4.89 1.67 13.65
CA GLY A 71 -4.73 0.37 14.30
C GLY A 71 -5.34 0.32 15.71
N PRO A 72 -5.11 1.31 16.59
CA PRO A 72 -5.77 1.38 17.90
C PRO A 72 -7.29 1.47 17.81
N ALA A 73 -7.84 2.16 16.80
CA ALA A 73 -9.29 2.29 16.60
C ALA A 73 -9.91 0.98 16.06
N GLN A 74 -9.21 0.25 15.20
CA GLN A 74 -9.62 -1.09 14.74
C GLN A 74 -9.60 -2.11 15.88
N LYS A 75 -8.59 -2.06 16.75
CA LYS A 75 -8.53 -2.83 18.01
C LYS A 75 -9.72 -2.56 18.91
N LEU A 76 -10.04 -1.29 19.13
CA LEU A 76 -11.20 -0.88 19.95
C LEU A 76 -12.54 -1.25 19.32
N ALA A 77 -12.62 -1.32 17.99
CA ALA A 77 -13.81 -1.75 17.27
C ALA A 77 -14.02 -3.28 17.24
N GLY A 78 -13.11 -4.07 17.82
CA GLY A 78 -13.19 -5.53 17.83
C GLY A 78 -12.96 -6.17 16.46
N LEU A 79 -12.26 -5.47 15.56
CA LEU A 79 -11.95 -5.92 14.20
C LEU A 79 -10.55 -6.51 14.07
N ASP A 80 -9.79 -6.54 15.16
CA ASP A 80 -8.47 -7.19 15.17
C ASP A 80 -8.69 -8.70 15.24
N VAL A 81 -8.18 -9.41 14.23
CA VAL A 81 -8.10 -10.87 14.25
C VAL A 81 -6.90 -11.17 15.14
N ASP A 82 -7.13 -11.85 16.27
CA ASP A 82 -6.09 -12.16 17.26
C ASP A 82 -4.81 -12.67 16.58
N ASP A 83 -3.70 -11.96 16.79
CA ASP A 83 -2.35 -12.48 16.54
C ASP A 83 -2.11 -13.65 17.51
N ALA A 84 -2.44 -14.86 17.06
CA ALA A 84 -2.07 -16.12 17.71
C ALA A 84 -0.76 -16.69 17.15
#